data_AF-A0A538PMR6-F1
#
_entry.id   AF-A0A538PMR6-F1
#
_cell.length_a   1.000
_cell.length_b   1.000
_cell.length_c   1.000
_cell.angle_alpha   90.00
_cell.angle_beta   90.00
_cell.angle_gamma   90.00
#
_symmetry.space_group_name_H-M   'P 1'
#
loop_
_entity.id
_entity.type
_entity.pdbx_description
1 polymer ?
#
loop_
_entity_poly.entity_id
_entity_poly.type
_entity_poly.pdbx_seq_one_letter_code
_entity_poly.pdbx_strand_id
1 'polypeptide(L)' 'MHALARYVVQAGKIHTASGQEIQVRGISHFGFNSTILQPQYLWQMGWKDQITQIKSLGFNAIRVPFVPDTLYNT' A
#
# COMPACT_ATOMS: atom_id res chain seq x y z
N MET A 1 15.26 -19.78 6.68
CA MET A 1 15.39 -19.35 5.27
C MET A 1 14.21 -18.44 4.94
N HIS A 2 14.41 -17.12 4.82
CA HIS A 2 13.33 -16.23 4.37
C HIS A 2 13.20 -16.39 2.86
N ALA A 3 12.16 -17.10 2.40
CA ALA A 3 11.80 -17.07 1.00
C ALA A 3 11.45 -15.61 0.65
N LEU A 4 12.14 -15.03 -0.33
CA LEU A 4 11.82 -13.69 -0.82
C LEU A 4 10.34 -13.68 -1.24
N ALA A 5 9.57 -12.77 -0.66
CA ALA A 5 8.19 -12.54 -1.09
C ALA A 5 8.23 -12.05 -2.54
N ARG A 6 7.96 -12.95 -3.49
CA ARG A 6 7.91 -12.68 -4.93
C ARG A 6 6.48 -12.76 -5.43
N TYR A 7 6.16 -11.90 -6.38
CA TYR A 7 4.95 -11.96 -7.18
C TYR A 7 5.33 -12.27 -8.63
N VAL A 8 4.55 -13.10 -9.30
CA VAL A 8 4.76 -13.49 -10.71
C VAL A 8 3.50 -13.19 -11.49
N VAL A 9 3.64 -12.73 -12.73
CA VAL A 9 2.54 -12.58 -13.68
C VAL A 9 2.53 -13.76 -14.63
N GLN A 10 1.41 -14.48 -14.69
CA GLN A 10 1.21 -15.60 -15.61
C GLN A 10 -0.19 -15.52 -16.21
N ALA A 11 -0.31 -15.58 -17.54
CA ALA A 11 -1.59 -15.54 -18.26
C ALA A 11 -2.54 -14.41 -17.79
N GLY A 12 -2.00 -13.21 -17.56
CA GLY A 12 -2.79 -12.04 -17.14
C GLY A 12 -3.19 -12.02 -15.65
N LYS A 13 -2.70 -12.96 -14.85
CA LYS A 13 -2.99 -13.10 -13.41
C LYS A 13 -1.72 -12.92 -12.58
N ILE A 14 -1.89 -12.42 -11.36
CA ILE A 14 -0.79 -12.25 -10.39
C ILE A 14 -0.81 -13.43 -9.43
N HIS A 15 0.34 -14.04 -9.19
CA HIS A 15 0.50 -15.16 -8.27
C HIS A 15 1.56 -14.87 -7.21
N THR A 16 1.36 -15.38 -6.00
CA THR A 16 2.40 -15.45 -4.96
C THR A 16 3.52 -16.42 -5.34
N ALA A 17 4.61 -16.40 -4.56
CA ALA A 17 5.69 -17.37 -4.64
C ALA A 17 5.23 -18.84 -4.53
N SER A 18 4.12 -19.11 -3.85
CA SER A 18 3.51 -20.44 -3.67
C SER A 18 2.48 -20.80 -4.74
N GLY A 19 2.31 -19.97 -5.77
CA GLY A 19 1.40 -20.20 -6.89
C GLY A 19 -0.05 -19.73 -6.64
N GLN A 20 -0.37 -19.24 -5.45
CA GLN A 20 -1.71 -18.72 -5.15
C GLN A 20 -2.00 -17.45 -5.95
N GLU A 21 -3.09 -17.45 -6.72
CA GLU A 21 -3.55 -16.26 -7.45
C GLU A 21 -3.99 -15.16 -6.47
N ILE A 22 -3.67 -13.91 -6.79
CA ILE A 22 -4.08 -12.72 -6.05
C ILE A 22 -4.84 -11.79 -6.99
N GLN A 23 -6.03 -11.38 -6.57
CA GLN A 23 -6.71 -10.22 -7.11
C GLN A 23 -6.36 -8.97 -6.29
N VAL A 24 -5.79 -7.95 -6.93
CA VAL A 24 -5.47 -6.68 -6.28
C VAL A 24 -6.72 -5.81 -6.19
N ARG A 25 -7.23 -5.62 -4.98
CA ARG A 25 -8.34 -4.72 -4.64
C ARG A 25 -7.74 -3.51 -3.91
N GLY A 26 -7.29 -2.54 -4.71
CA GLY A 26 -6.48 -1.42 -4.25
C GLY A 26 -7.28 -0.15 -3.95
N ILE A 27 -6.76 0.65 -3.03
CA ILE A 27 -7.11 2.07 -2.84
C ILE A 27 -5.85 2.94 -2.96
N SER A 28 -5.99 4.19 -3.43
CA SER A 28 -4.90 5.16 -3.36
C SER A 28 -4.97 5.94 -2.05
N HIS A 29 -3.89 5.93 -1.28
CA HIS A 29 -3.78 6.69 -0.05
C HIS A 29 -2.75 7.81 -0.24
N PHE A 30 -3.23 9.05 -0.40
CA PHE A 30 -2.42 10.20 -0.79
C PHE A 30 -1.92 10.98 0.42
N GLY A 31 -1.02 11.93 0.17
CA GLY A 31 -0.48 12.86 1.16
C GLY A 31 1.04 12.96 1.10
N PHE A 32 1.72 11.81 1.00
CA PHE A 32 3.17 11.76 0.75
C PHE A 32 3.57 12.40 -0.59
N ASN A 33 2.67 12.51 -1.55
CA ASN A 33 2.92 13.19 -2.83
C ASN A 33 2.57 14.68 -2.82
N SER A 34 2.43 15.30 -1.66
CA SER A 34 2.03 16.70 -1.50
C SER A 34 2.90 17.40 -0.45
N THR A 35 2.70 18.70 -0.26
CA THR A 35 3.51 19.52 0.66
C THR A 35 3.42 19.11 2.13
N ILE A 36 2.44 18.30 2.53
CA ILE A 36 2.35 17.78 3.91
C ILE A 36 3.29 16.60 4.17
N LEU A 37 3.82 15.95 3.12
CA LEU A 37 4.82 14.86 3.18
C LEU A 37 4.48 13.70 4.14
N GLN A 38 3.20 13.50 4.44
CA GLN A 38 2.68 12.48 5.35
C GLN A 38 1.33 11.97 4.83
N PRO A 39 0.83 10.81 5.30
CA PRO A 39 -0.50 10.35 4.93
C PRO A 39 -1.55 11.42 5.26
N GLN A 40 -2.54 11.57 4.40
CA GLN A 40 -3.60 12.53 4.64
C GLN A 40 -4.39 12.18 5.91
N TYR A 41 -5.02 13.19 6.52
CA TYR A 41 -6.03 13.02 7.59
C TYR A 41 -5.49 12.54 8.95
N LEU A 42 -4.17 12.57 9.17
CA LEU A 42 -3.57 12.18 10.45
C LEU A 42 -3.99 13.06 11.64
N TRP A 43 -4.49 14.27 11.40
CA TRP A 43 -5.03 15.15 12.45
C TRP A 43 -6.35 14.65 13.04
N GLN A 44 -7.04 13.73 12.37
CA GLN A 44 -8.37 13.24 12.77
C GLN A 44 -8.38 11.73 13.03
N MET A 45 -7.53 10.96 12.34
CA MET A 45 -7.48 9.50 12.46
C MET A 45 -6.03 9.01 12.35
N GLY A 46 -5.54 8.30 13.36
CA GLY A 46 -4.17 7.77 13.36
C GLY A 46 -3.96 6.73 12.27
N TRP A 47 -2.75 6.67 11.69
CA TRP A 47 -2.48 5.83 10.51
C TRP A 47 -2.84 4.35 10.69
N LYS A 48 -2.69 3.78 11.89
CA LYS A 48 -3.07 2.39 12.18
C LYS A 48 -4.58 2.17 12.05
N ASP A 49 -5.37 3.14 12.49
CA ASP A 49 -6.83 3.09 12.39
C ASP A 49 -7.26 3.28 10.93
N GLN A 50 -6.58 4.18 10.19
CA GLN A 50 -6.79 4.31 8.75
C GLN A 50 -6.56 2.97 8.01
N ILE A 51 -5.44 2.28 8.29
CA ILE A 51 -5.14 0.97 7.71
C ILE A 51 -6.15 -0.09 8.13
N THR A 52 -6.59 -0.07 9.40
CA THR A 52 -7.61 -0.98 9.91
C THR A 52 -8.93 -0.80 9.20
N GLN A 53 -9.35 0.45 8.96
CA GLN A 53 -10.56 0.78 8.22
C GLN A 53 -10.45 0.35 6.75
N ILE A 54 -9.31 0.60 6.09
CA ILE A 54 -9.07 0.15 4.71
C ILE A 54 -9.23 -1.37 4.62
N LYS A 55 -8.67 -2.11 5.58
CA LYS A 55 -8.82 -3.57 5.67
C LYS A 55 -10.27 -3.99 5.94
N SER A 56 -10.99 -3.32 6.85
CA SER A 56 -12.38 -3.67 7.17
C SER A 56 -13.33 -3.44 5.99
N LEU A 57 -12.99 -2.51 5.09
CA LEU A 57 -13.72 -2.26 3.85
C LEU A 57 -13.41 -3.28 2.74
N GLY A 58 -12.48 -4.21 2.96
CA GLY A 58 -12.18 -5.32 2.04
C GLY A 58 -11.05 -5.07 1.03
N PHE A 59 -10.37 -3.92 1.11
CA PHE A 59 -9.16 -3.67 0.32
C PHE A 59 -7.99 -4.52 0.82
N ASN A 60 -7.14 -4.94 -0.11
CA ASN A 60 -5.95 -5.75 0.20
C ASN A 60 -4.65 -5.13 -0.34
N ALA A 61 -4.72 -3.95 -0.94
CA ALA A 61 -3.56 -3.22 -1.44
C ALA A 61 -3.75 -1.71 -1.27
N ILE A 62 -2.65 -1.01 -1.03
CA ILE A 62 -2.60 0.44 -0.97
C ILE A 62 -1.56 0.92 -1.97
N ARG A 63 -1.99 1.75 -2.93
CA ARG A 63 -1.06 2.54 -3.74
C ARG A 63 -0.67 3.76 -2.89
N VAL A 64 0.63 3.92 -2.68
CA VAL A 64 1.22 5.02 -1.91
C VAL A 64 1.98 5.94 -2.88
N PRO A 65 1.38 7.04 -3.36
CA PRO A 65 2.09 8.04 -4.14
C PRO A 65 2.98 8.87 -3.21
N PHE A 66 4.24 9.09 -3.56
CA PHE A 66 5.18 9.91 -2.79
C PHE A 66 6.04 10.78 -3.71
N VAL A 67 6.60 11.86 -3.18
CA VAL A 67 7.67 12.66 -3.82
C VAL A 67 9.02 12.39 -3.14
N PRO A 68 10.17 12.63 -3.80
CA PRO A 68 11.49 12.42 -3.20
C PRO A 68 11.64 13.02 -1.80
N ASP A 69 11.14 14.24 -1.59
CA ASP A 69 11.20 14.96 -0.30
C ASP A 69 10.58 14.18 0.88
N THR A 70 9.66 13.24 0.62
CA THR A 70 9.14 12.35 1.67
C THR A 70 10.20 11.42 2.26
N LEU A 71 11.18 11.01 1.45
CA LEU A 71 12.20 10.04 1.83
C LEU A 71 13.47 10.70 2.35
N TYR A 72 13.72 11.95 1.94
CA TYR A 72 14.89 12.73 2.32
C TYR A 72 14.51 13.81 3.33
N ASN A 73 14.02 13.41 4.51
CA ASN A 73 13.84 14.33 5.61
C ASN A 73 15.19 14.45 6.35
N THR A 74 15.87 15.59 6.16
CA THR A 74 17.13 15.96 6.85
C THR A 74 16.88 16.36 8.29
#